data_AF-A0A078IZB0-F1
#
_entry.id   AF-A0A078IZB0-F1
#
_cell.length_a   1.000
_cell.length_b   1.000
_cell.length_c   1.000
_cell.angle_alpha   90.00
_cell.angle_beta   90.00
_cell.angle_gamma   90.00
#
_symmetry.space_group_name_H-M   'P 1'
#
loop_
_entity.id
_entity.type
_entity.pdbx_description
1 polymer ?
#
loop_
_entity_poly.entity_id
_entity_poly.type
_entity_poly.pdbx_seq_one_letter_code
_entity_poly.pdbx_strand_id
1 'polypeptide(L)'
;MALCSSSSSSSSCEKTWIVHGILAGTAIAAAIGARAYLGRSRKFRSRVVGIIPARYASSRFEGKPLVQILGKPMIQRTWERSKLASTLDHVVVATDDERIADCCRGFGADVIMTSESCRNGTERCNEALEKLEKEYDVVVNIQGDEPLIEPEIIDGVVKALQVAPDAVFSTAVTSLKPEDGLDPNRVKCVVDNRGYAIYFSRGLIPYNKSGGVNLDFPYMLHLGIQSFDSKFLKVYSELQPTPLQLEEDLEQLKVLENGYKMKVIKVDHEAHGVDTPEDVEKIESLMRFSSVGMCSESDALIKTYVPSPRSDELIGSVNLKVPSITVDDWDSLVLESKVTVMIMFTATWCGSCGQMSLILDQLDSDYRGSFKFYTVDVINDQFIADQYSVRDLPTTIIFKDGEKYSFFHWTSFSEEIERTRRAIPVTLWTCLESLYLCLTVMCLLSYYFFFVDFLLLISQFFFYTKILLTLDVTGEIQDRI
;
A
#
# COMPACT_ATOMS: atom_id res chain seq x y z
N MET A 1 -60.97 -63.53 39.42
CA MET A 1 -60.75 -63.45 37.97
C MET A 1 -59.98 -62.18 37.67
N ALA A 2 -58.89 -62.36 36.93
CA ALA A 2 -57.99 -61.38 36.33
C ALA A 2 -58.67 -60.11 35.78
N LEU A 3 -58.02 -58.94 35.90
CA LEU A 3 -57.16 -58.34 34.86
C LEU A 3 -56.74 -56.91 35.24
N CYS A 4 -55.50 -56.60 34.87
CA CYS A 4 -54.80 -55.34 35.02
C CYS A 4 -55.50 -54.14 34.36
N SER A 5 -55.24 -52.95 34.89
CA SER A 5 -54.96 -51.77 34.06
C SER A 5 -53.84 -50.96 34.71
N SER A 6 -52.79 -50.72 33.92
CA SER A 6 -51.55 -50.04 34.26
C SER A 6 -51.40 -48.80 33.37
N SER A 7 -51.19 -47.64 33.99
CA SER A 7 -50.56 -46.43 33.44
C SER A 7 -50.53 -45.41 34.60
N SER A 8 -49.53 -44.54 34.83
CA SER A 8 -48.34 -44.11 34.11
C SER A 8 -47.60 -43.11 35.02
N SER A 9 -46.29 -43.26 35.28
CA SER A 9 -45.50 -42.16 35.88
C SER A 9 -43.96 -42.29 35.72
N SER A 10 -43.46 -42.69 34.55
CA SER A 10 -42.00 -42.82 34.33
C SER A 10 -41.39 -41.85 33.31
N SER A 11 -42.08 -40.78 32.88
CA SER A 11 -41.64 -40.00 31.72
C SER A 11 -40.87 -38.69 31.99
N SER A 12 -40.61 -38.30 33.24
CA SER A 12 -39.91 -37.03 33.54
C SER A 12 -38.42 -37.17 33.86
N CYS A 13 -37.99 -38.32 34.42
CA CYS A 13 -36.59 -38.50 34.83
C CYS A 13 -35.65 -38.75 33.64
N GLU A 14 -36.03 -39.60 32.68
CA GLU A 14 -35.20 -39.94 31.51
C GLU A 14 -34.94 -38.76 30.56
N LYS A 15 -35.90 -37.85 30.42
CA LYS A 15 -35.78 -36.68 29.54
C LYS A 15 -34.73 -35.67 30.03
N THR A 16 -34.51 -35.60 31.33
CA THR A 16 -33.62 -34.63 31.95
C THR A 16 -32.15 -34.98 31.70
N TRP A 17 -31.78 -36.26 31.73
CA TRP A 17 -30.42 -36.74 31.43
C TRP A 17 -30.04 -36.56 29.97
N ILE A 18 -30.98 -36.76 29.05
CA ILE A 18 -30.76 -36.56 27.61
C ILE A 18 -30.49 -35.08 27.32
N VAL A 19 -31.26 -34.16 27.92
CA VAL A 19 -31.06 -32.72 27.75
C VAL A 19 -29.72 -32.26 28.32
N HIS A 20 -29.33 -32.74 29.51
CA HIS A 20 -28.03 -32.40 30.11
C HIS A 20 -26.86 -32.99 29.31
N GLY A 21 -26.99 -34.20 28.75
CA GLY A 21 -25.98 -34.82 27.89
C GLY A 21 -25.78 -34.07 26.57
N ILE A 22 -26.87 -33.58 25.96
CA ILE A 22 -26.80 -32.75 24.74
C ILE A 22 -26.17 -31.38 25.05
N LEU A 23 -26.53 -30.76 26.19
CA LEU A 23 -25.95 -29.46 26.59
C LEU A 23 -24.45 -29.59 26.89
N ALA A 24 -24.04 -30.64 27.59
CA ALA A 24 -22.63 -30.91 27.87
C ALA A 24 -21.84 -31.22 26.58
N GLY A 25 -22.40 -32.04 25.68
CA GLY A 25 -21.79 -32.36 24.40
C GLY A 25 -21.63 -31.13 23.49
N THR A 26 -22.63 -30.26 23.43
CA THR A 26 -22.56 -29.00 22.66
C THR A 26 -21.59 -28.01 23.26
N ALA A 27 -21.52 -27.88 24.59
CA ALA A 27 -20.53 -27.04 25.27
C ALA A 27 -19.08 -27.53 25.04
N ILE A 28 -18.86 -28.85 25.07
CA ILE A 28 -17.55 -29.45 24.78
C ILE A 28 -17.18 -29.25 23.31
N ALA A 29 -18.11 -29.48 22.37
CA ALA A 29 -17.88 -29.24 20.95
C ALA A 29 -17.60 -27.76 20.65
N ALA A 30 -18.33 -26.84 21.29
CA ALA A 30 -18.08 -25.41 21.21
C ALA A 30 -16.73 -25.01 21.83
N ALA A 31 -16.33 -25.62 22.94
CA ALA A 31 -15.03 -25.38 23.56
C ALA A 31 -13.87 -25.95 22.73
N ILE A 32 -14.03 -27.12 22.11
CA ILE A 32 -13.05 -27.70 21.18
C ILE A 32 -13.00 -26.87 19.90
N GLY A 33 -14.15 -26.44 19.36
CA GLY A 33 -14.24 -25.53 18.22
C GLY A 33 -13.61 -24.18 18.50
N ALA A 34 -13.88 -23.58 19.66
CA ALA A 34 -13.26 -22.35 20.13
C ALA A 34 -11.77 -22.53 20.39
N ARG A 35 -11.32 -23.67 20.93
CA ARG A 35 -9.89 -23.96 21.13
C ARG A 35 -9.16 -24.25 19.82
N ALA A 36 -9.82 -24.84 18.82
CA ALA A 36 -9.27 -24.99 17.47
C ALA A 36 -9.25 -23.66 16.71
N TYR A 37 -10.23 -22.79 16.94
CA TYR A 37 -10.33 -21.45 16.38
C TYR A 37 -9.30 -20.48 17.03
N LEU A 38 -9.19 -20.50 18.36
CA LEU A 38 -8.22 -19.71 19.15
C LEU A 38 -6.81 -20.31 19.07
N GLY A 39 -6.67 -21.64 18.94
CA GLY A 39 -5.41 -22.33 18.66
C GLY A 39 -4.88 -22.09 17.25
N ARG A 40 -5.74 -21.56 16.36
CA ARG A 40 -5.37 -20.94 15.09
C ARG A 40 -4.97 -19.47 15.24
N SER A 41 -4.65 -19.01 16.44
CA SER A 41 -3.82 -17.83 16.66
C SER A 41 -2.43 -18.11 16.07
N ARG A 42 -2.34 -18.07 14.73
CA ARG A 42 -1.07 -18.03 14.01
C ARG A 42 -0.29 -16.89 14.64
N LYS A 43 0.85 -17.23 15.25
CA LYS A 43 1.81 -16.26 15.78
C LYS A 43 1.97 -15.16 14.72
N PHE A 44 1.71 -13.91 15.12
CA PHE A 44 1.87 -12.78 14.23
C PHE A 44 3.31 -12.79 13.68
N ARG A 45 3.45 -12.60 12.37
CA ARG A 45 4.74 -12.67 11.67
C ARG A 45 5.52 -11.38 11.95
N SER A 46 6.20 -11.36 13.10
CA SER A 46 6.74 -10.15 13.71
C SER A 46 8.10 -9.73 13.17
N ARG A 47 8.99 -10.70 12.92
CA ARG A 47 10.36 -10.41 12.50
C ARG A 47 10.52 -10.58 10.99
N VAL A 48 11.11 -9.59 10.34
CA VAL A 48 11.18 -9.47 8.89
C VAL A 48 12.62 -9.17 8.46
N VAL A 49 13.13 -9.95 7.52
CA VAL A 49 14.44 -9.70 6.88
C VAL A 49 14.25 -9.41 5.40
N GLY A 50 14.89 -8.36 4.90
CA GLY A 50 15.08 -8.12 3.48
C GLY A 50 16.39 -8.77 3.03
N ILE A 51 16.32 -9.58 1.98
CA ILE A 51 17.48 -10.21 1.37
C ILE A 51 17.56 -9.74 -0.08
N ILE A 52 18.70 -9.16 -0.45
CA ILE A 52 19.00 -8.72 -1.81
C ILE A 52 19.89 -9.77 -2.46
N PRO A 53 19.35 -10.70 -3.27
CA PRO A 53 20.19 -11.67 -3.98
C PRO A 53 20.95 -10.98 -5.10
N ALA A 54 22.23 -11.31 -5.23
CA ALA A 54 23.10 -10.82 -6.28
C ALA A 54 23.98 -11.95 -6.81
N ARG A 55 24.30 -11.86 -8.10
CA ARG A 55 25.23 -12.76 -8.80
C ARG A 55 26.05 -11.96 -9.77
N TYR A 56 27.30 -12.35 -9.93
CA TYR A 56 28.15 -11.72 -10.95
C TYR A 56 27.86 -12.28 -12.35
N ALA A 57 27.70 -13.60 -12.45
CA ALA A 57 27.45 -14.29 -13.70
C ALA A 57 25.99 -14.11 -14.15
N SER A 58 25.77 -13.22 -15.11
CA SER A 58 24.52 -13.09 -15.87
C SER A 58 24.85 -13.12 -17.35
N SER A 59 24.12 -13.93 -18.12
CA SER A 59 24.35 -14.12 -19.56
C SER A 59 24.01 -12.89 -20.40
N ARG A 60 23.13 -12.02 -19.91
CA ARG A 60 22.67 -10.81 -20.61
C ARG A 60 23.44 -9.55 -20.18
N PHE A 61 23.90 -9.51 -18.93
CA PHE A 61 24.56 -8.35 -18.36
C PHE A 61 25.52 -8.78 -17.23
N GLU A 62 26.74 -9.16 -17.60
CA GLU A 62 27.76 -9.60 -16.64
C GLU A 62 28.16 -8.46 -15.69
N GLY A 63 28.28 -8.75 -14.40
CA GLY A 63 28.64 -7.74 -13.39
C GLY A 63 27.55 -6.68 -13.15
N LYS A 64 26.32 -6.92 -13.63
CA LYS A 64 25.14 -6.03 -13.50
C LYS A 64 25.02 -5.37 -12.11
N PRO A 65 25.10 -6.07 -10.97
CA PRO A 65 24.98 -5.44 -9.65
C PRO A 65 26.01 -4.32 -9.36
N LEU A 66 27.18 -4.37 -10.01
CA LEU A 66 28.29 -3.43 -9.80
C LEU A 66 28.31 -2.25 -10.78
N VAL A 67 27.37 -2.25 -11.74
CA VAL A 67 27.21 -1.15 -12.70
C VAL A 67 26.96 0.15 -11.97
N GLN A 68 27.63 1.21 -12.42
CA GLN A 68 27.53 2.52 -11.79
C GLN A 68 26.29 3.25 -12.28
N ILE A 69 25.49 3.74 -11.33
CA ILE A 69 24.35 4.61 -11.55
C ILE A 69 24.60 5.89 -10.76
N LEU A 70 24.92 6.98 -11.46
CA LEU A 70 25.29 8.26 -10.86
C LEU A 70 26.38 8.13 -9.78
N GLY A 71 27.43 7.36 -10.08
CA GLY A 71 28.61 7.18 -9.23
C GLY A 71 28.44 6.25 -8.02
N LYS A 72 27.33 5.50 -7.94
CA LYS A 72 27.19 4.39 -6.98
C LYS A 72 26.88 3.08 -7.71
N PRO A 73 27.38 1.92 -7.25
CA PRO A 73 26.94 0.62 -7.73
C PRO A 73 25.42 0.47 -7.63
N MET A 74 24.80 -0.17 -8.62
CA MET A 74 23.35 -0.40 -8.66
C MET A 74 22.87 -1.12 -7.39
N ILE A 75 23.58 -2.15 -6.93
CA ILE A 75 23.23 -2.86 -5.71
C ILE A 75 23.25 -1.97 -4.46
N GLN A 76 24.12 -0.96 -4.42
CA GLN A 76 24.14 0.02 -3.34
C GLN A 76 22.86 0.86 -3.34
N ARG A 77 22.36 1.26 -4.51
CA ARG A 77 21.10 2.02 -4.64
C ARG A 77 19.92 1.21 -4.09
N THR A 78 19.80 -0.05 -4.51
CA THR A 78 18.75 -0.97 -4.04
C THR A 78 18.85 -1.18 -2.53
N TRP A 79 20.05 -1.37 -1.99
CA TRP A 79 20.26 -1.53 -0.54
C TRP A 79 19.89 -0.26 0.25
N GLU A 80 20.31 0.92 -0.22
CA GLU A 80 19.98 2.20 0.42
C GLU A 80 18.46 2.41 0.46
N ARG A 81 17.75 2.12 -0.64
CA ARG A 81 16.28 2.19 -0.71
C ARG A 81 15.61 1.18 0.21
N SER A 82 16.09 -0.07 0.20
CA SER A 82 15.55 -1.14 1.04
C SER A 82 15.63 -0.81 2.53
N LYS A 83 16.72 -0.17 2.96
CA LYS A 83 16.90 0.25 4.36
C LYS A 83 15.92 1.32 4.86
N LEU A 84 15.25 2.02 3.95
CA LEU A 84 14.23 3.02 4.31
C LEU A 84 12.87 2.37 4.62
N ALA A 85 12.69 1.08 4.30
CA ALA A 85 11.45 0.36 4.60
C ALA A 85 11.27 0.21 6.11
N SER A 86 10.10 0.60 6.62
CA SER A 86 9.81 0.62 8.05
C SER A 86 9.56 -0.77 8.66
N THR A 87 9.26 -1.74 7.82
CA THR A 87 8.90 -3.10 8.23
C THR A 87 10.07 -4.06 8.32
N LEU A 88 11.24 -3.72 7.79
CA LEU A 88 12.42 -4.59 7.79
C LEU A 88 13.23 -4.40 9.07
N ASP A 89 13.44 -5.48 9.84
CA ASP A 89 14.33 -5.46 11.00
C ASP A 89 15.80 -5.55 10.59
N HIS A 90 16.08 -6.12 9.42
CA HIS A 90 17.42 -6.37 8.91
C HIS A 90 17.41 -6.41 7.38
N VAL A 91 18.47 -5.89 6.75
CA VAL A 91 18.67 -5.96 5.31
C VAL A 91 20.06 -6.52 5.04
N VAL A 92 20.13 -7.62 4.29
CA VAL A 92 21.38 -8.29 3.92
C VAL A 92 21.49 -8.47 2.41
N VAL A 93 22.71 -8.48 1.91
CA VAL A 93 23.03 -8.88 0.53
C VAL A 93 23.45 -10.34 0.53
N ALA A 94 22.84 -11.16 -0.32
CA ALA A 94 23.22 -12.55 -0.50
C ALA A 94 23.91 -12.73 -1.86
N THR A 95 25.17 -13.13 -1.86
CA THR A 95 25.99 -13.26 -3.09
C THR A 95 26.88 -14.49 -3.04
N ASP A 96 27.26 -15.01 -4.20
CA ASP A 96 28.31 -16.03 -4.37
C ASP A 96 29.67 -15.42 -4.74
N ASP A 97 29.71 -14.16 -5.14
CA ASP A 97 30.91 -13.51 -5.67
C ASP A 97 31.54 -12.54 -4.65
N GLU A 98 32.84 -12.72 -4.38
CA GLU A 98 33.59 -11.88 -3.43
C GLU A 98 33.74 -10.43 -3.90
N ARG A 99 33.75 -10.13 -5.21
CA ARG A 99 33.83 -8.73 -5.70
C ARG A 99 32.56 -7.98 -5.35
N ILE A 100 31.41 -8.64 -5.45
CA ILE A 100 30.13 -8.08 -5.00
C ILE A 100 30.14 -7.94 -3.48
N ALA A 101 30.60 -8.96 -2.76
CA ALA A 101 30.67 -8.93 -1.30
C ALA A 101 31.54 -7.78 -0.79
N ASP A 102 32.74 -7.60 -1.33
CA ASP A 102 33.67 -6.54 -0.95
C ASP A 102 33.12 -5.15 -1.27
N CYS A 103 32.47 -4.99 -2.43
CA CYS A 103 31.76 -3.77 -2.77
C CYS A 103 30.67 -3.45 -1.73
N CYS A 104 29.86 -4.44 -1.36
CA CYS A 104 28.76 -4.29 -0.41
C CYS A 104 29.25 -3.96 1.01
N ARG A 105 30.28 -4.65 1.48
CA ARG A 105 30.94 -4.35 2.76
C ARG A 105 31.51 -2.92 2.76
N GLY A 106 32.02 -2.45 1.61
CA GLY A 106 32.57 -1.10 1.45
C GLY A 106 31.57 0.03 1.73
N PHE A 107 30.27 -0.18 1.49
CA PHE A 107 29.21 0.79 1.85
C PHE A 107 28.41 0.39 3.11
N GLY A 108 28.88 -0.60 3.86
CA GLY A 108 28.32 -0.99 5.16
C GLY A 108 27.11 -1.91 5.10
N ALA A 109 26.91 -2.63 3.99
CA ALA A 109 25.93 -3.70 3.93
C ALA A 109 26.44 -4.98 4.59
N ASP A 110 25.57 -5.65 5.34
CA ASP A 110 25.81 -7.01 5.80
C ASP A 110 25.70 -7.97 4.62
N VAL A 111 26.69 -8.86 4.49
CA VAL A 111 26.78 -9.78 3.35
C VAL A 111 26.78 -11.22 3.84
N ILE A 112 25.90 -12.03 3.24
CA ILE A 112 25.87 -13.48 3.43
C ILE A 112 26.40 -14.14 2.16
N MET A 113 27.54 -14.81 2.29
CA MET A 113 28.07 -15.64 1.20
C MET A 113 27.17 -16.87 1.02
N THR A 114 26.78 -17.12 -0.21
CA THR A 114 25.87 -18.20 -0.64
C THR A 114 26.52 -19.02 -1.75
N SER A 115 26.01 -20.21 -1.99
CA SER A 115 26.55 -21.12 -3.00
C SER A 115 26.28 -20.64 -4.42
N GLU A 116 27.24 -20.89 -5.31
CA GLU A 116 27.05 -20.76 -6.76
C GLU A 116 25.98 -21.75 -7.28
N SER A 117 25.71 -22.84 -6.53
CA SER A 117 24.73 -23.87 -6.90
C SER A 117 23.27 -23.45 -6.73
N CYS A 118 23.00 -22.33 -6.05
CA CYS A 118 21.64 -21.79 -5.99
C CYS A 118 21.13 -21.60 -7.42
N ARG A 119 19.94 -22.07 -7.76
CA ARG A 119 19.43 -21.97 -9.15
C ARG A 119 18.91 -20.58 -9.48
N ASN A 120 18.37 -19.89 -8.48
CA ASN A 120 17.76 -18.57 -8.63
C ASN A 120 17.89 -17.70 -7.38
N GLY A 121 17.29 -16.50 -7.43
CA GLY A 121 17.26 -15.55 -6.31
C GLY A 121 16.50 -16.09 -5.10
N THR A 122 15.41 -16.84 -5.32
CA THR A 122 14.60 -17.40 -4.23
C THR A 122 15.36 -18.43 -3.40
N GLU A 123 16.07 -19.37 -4.05
CA GLU A 123 16.94 -20.33 -3.36
C GLU A 123 18.10 -19.66 -2.65
N ARG A 124 18.67 -18.62 -3.26
CA ARG A 124 19.74 -17.81 -2.64
C ARG A 124 19.24 -17.13 -1.36
N CYS A 125 18.00 -16.63 -1.36
CA CYS A 125 17.37 -16.10 -0.17
C CYS A 125 17.15 -17.18 0.90
N ASN A 126 16.77 -18.40 0.52
CA ASN A 126 16.62 -19.51 1.46
C ASN A 126 17.97 -19.90 2.10
N GLU A 127 19.03 -20.06 1.30
CA GLU A 127 20.36 -20.37 1.83
C GLU A 127 20.89 -19.24 2.73
N ALA A 128 20.66 -17.99 2.35
CA ALA A 128 21.04 -16.85 3.19
C ALA A 128 20.27 -16.85 4.53
N LEU A 129 18.97 -17.13 4.51
CA LEU A 129 18.15 -17.27 5.71
C LEU A 129 18.69 -18.34 6.66
N GLU A 130 19.16 -19.48 6.13
CA GLU A 130 19.73 -20.57 6.94
C GLU A 130 21.04 -20.19 7.62
N LYS A 131 21.77 -19.22 7.08
CA LYS A 131 23.05 -18.72 7.61
C LYS A 131 22.88 -17.54 8.58
N LEU A 132 21.70 -16.95 8.69
CA LEU A 132 21.43 -15.87 9.64
C LEU A 132 21.30 -16.41 11.07
N GLU A 133 21.94 -15.74 12.02
CA GLU A 133 21.90 -16.14 13.44
C GLU A 133 20.53 -15.95 14.08
N LYS A 134 19.74 -14.98 13.57
CA LYS A 134 18.42 -14.63 14.08
C LYS A 134 17.33 -15.34 13.29
N GLU A 135 16.28 -15.75 14.00
CA GLU A 135 15.06 -16.26 13.36
C GLU A 135 14.15 -15.12 12.88
N TYR A 136 13.71 -15.24 11.62
CA TYR A 136 12.75 -14.34 10.99
C TYR A 136 11.46 -15.08 10.66
N ASP A 137 10.32 -14.40 10.73
CA ASP A 137 9.01 -14.93 10.37
C ASP A 137 8.67 -14.64 8.88
N VAL A 138 9.20 -13.53 8.34
CA VAL A 138 9.02 -13.10 6.94
C VAL A 138 10.40 -12.85 6.29
N VAL A 139 10.53 -13.26 5.03
CA VAL A 139 11.68 -12.95 4.18
C VAL A 139 11.21 -12.19 2.95
N VAL A 140 11.74 -11.01 2.71
CA VAL A 140 11.51 -10.25 1.48
C VAL A 140 12.69 -10.46 0.54
N ASN A 141 12.44 -11.10 -0.59
CA ASN A 141 13.36 -11.18 -1.72
C ASN A 141 13.25 -9.87 -2.51
N ILE A 142 14.26 -9.01 -2.38
CA ILE A 142 14.31 -7.67 -2.99
C ILE A 142 15.31 -7.73 -4.15
N GLN A 143 14.83 -7.58 -5.39
CA GLN A 143 15.69 -7.76 -6.56
C GLN A 143 16.80 -6.70 -6.60
N GLY A 144 18.05 -7.16 -6.79
CA GLY A 144 19.24 -6.29 -6.80
C GLY A 144 19.31 -5.31 -7.97
N ASP A 145 18.44 -5.46 -8.97
CA ASP A 145 18.35 -4.69 -10.20
C ASP A 145 17.18 -3.71 -10.26
N GLU A 146 16.52 -3.46 -9.13
CA GLU A 146 15.51 -2.42 -8.95
C GLU A 146 16.07 -1.24 -8.11
N PRO A 147 16.98 -0.41 -8.64
CA PRO A 147 17.64 0.67 -7.89
C PRO A 147 16.67 1.78 -7.43
N LEU A 148 15.46 1.81 -7.99
CA LEU A 148 14.41 2.78 -7.67
C LEU A 148 13.25 2.18 -6.86
N ILE A 149 13.40 0.96 -6.32
CA ILE A 149 12.36 0.34 -5.51
C ILE A 149 11.87 1.30 -4.40
N GLU A 150 10.56 1.39 -4.25
CA GLU A 150 9.93 2.21 -3.23
C GLU A 150 9.81 1.43 -1.89
N PRO A 151 10.27 2.02 -0.78
CA PRO A 151 10.15 1.43 0.56
C PRO A 151 8.71 1.04 0.92
N GLU A 152 7.74 1.80 0.43
CA GLU A 152 6.32 1.58 0.65
C GLU A 152 5.83 0.28 0.01
N ILE A 153 6.43 -0.14 -1.10
CA ILE A 153 6.11 -1.41 -1.78
C ILE A 153 6.61 -2.57 -0.93
N ILE A 154 7.85 -2.48 -0.43
CA ILE A 154 8.43 -3.46 0.51
C ILE A 154 7.52 -3.59 1.75
N ASP A 155 7.18 -2.45 2.36
CA ASP A 155 6.30 -2.42 3.53
C ASP A 155 4.91 -2.98 3.23
N GLY A 156 4.38 -2.69 2.04
CA GLY A 156 3.09 -3.16 1.58
C GLY A 156 3.04 -4.69 1.46
N VAL A 157 4.04 -5.30 0.81
CA VAL A 157 4.05 -6.77 0.63
C VAL A 157 4.21 -7.49 1.96
N VAL A 158 5.04 -6.97 2.88
CA VAL A 158 5.21 -7.52 4.23
C VAL A 158 3.89 -7.47 4.99
N LYS A 159 3.24 -6.29 5.05
CA LYS A 159 1.96 -6.10 5.74
C LYS A 159 0.88 -6.99 5.15
N ALA A 160 0.83 -7.13 3.83
CA ALA A 160 -0.13 -7.99 3.14
C ALA A 160 0.01 -9.45 3.57
N LEU A 161 1.23 -9.94 3.75
CA LEU A 161 1.47 -11.29 4.27
C LEU A 161 1.12 -11.37 5.76
N GLN A 162 1.47 -10.37 6.58
CA GLN A 162 1.14 -10.35 8.01
C GLN A 162 -0.36 -10.43 8.28
N VAL A 163 -1.20 -9.74 7.49
CA VAL A 163 -2.66 -9.75 7.62
C VAL A 163 -3.34 -10.93 6.91
N ALA A 164 -2.62 -11.69 6.09
CA ALA A 164 -3.11 -12.87 5.38
C ALA A 164 -2.45 -14.14 5.94
N PRO A 165 -2.89 -14.65 7.11
CA PRO A 165 -2.29 -15.81 7.74
C PRO A 165 -2.34 -17.06 6.85
N ASP A 166 -3.35 -17.21 6.00
CA ASP A 166 -3.52 -18.33 5.06
C ASP A 166 -2.68 -18.22 3.78
N ALA A 167 -2.09 -17.05 3.50
CA ALA A 167 -1.08 -16.90 2.46
C ALA A 167 0.30 -17.27 3.01
N VAL A 168 1.14 -17.79 2.13
CA VAL A 168 2.56 -18.09 2.40
C VAL A 168 3.50 -17.16 1.63
N PHE A 169 2.92 -16.34 0.77
CA PHE A 169 3.62 -15.47 -0.17
C PHE A 169 2.81 -14.20 -0.38
N SER A 170 3.48 -13.08 -0.60
CA SER A 170 2.89 -11.85 -1.11
C SER A 170 3.78 -11.16 -2.15
N THR A 171 3.15 -10.41 -3.05
CA THR A 171 3.82 -9.60 -4.08
C THR A 171 2.97 -8.37 -4.43
N ALA A 172 3.47 -7.53 -5.32
CA ALA A 172 2.83 -6.31 -5.78
C ALA A 172 2.54 -6.34 -7.29
N VAL A 173 1.51 -5.60 -7.68
CA VAL A 173 1.20 -5.29 -9.07
C VAL A 173 0.97 -3.80 -9.23
N THR A 174 1.29 -3.28 -10.42
CA THR A 174 0.97 -1.92 -10.86
C THR A 174 0.08 -1.96 -12.11
N SER A 175 -0.43 -0.82 -12.54
CA SER A 175 -1.16 -0.71 -13.80
C SER A 175 -0.21 -0.96 -14.98
N LEU A 176 -0.61 -1.85 -15.88
CA LEU A 176 0.14 -2.12 -17.12
C LEU A 176 -0.18 -1.02 -18.15
N LYS A 177 0.87 -0.42 -18.73
CA LYS A 177 0.72 0.53 -19.84
C LYS A 177 0.19 -0.22 -21.08
N PRO A 178 -0.79 0.32 -21.83
CA PRO A 178 -1.38 -0.39 -22.97
C PRO A 178 -0.36 -0.84 -24.03
N GLU A 179 0.67 -0.04 -24.28
CA GLU A 179 1.76 -0.34 -25.21
C GLU A 179 2.58 -1.58 -24.80
N ASP A 180 2.64 -1.87 -23.49
CA ASP A 180 3.36 -3.00 -22.91
C ASP A 180 2.50 -4.29 -22.88
N GLY A 181 1.24 -4.23 -23.30
CA GLY A 181 0.27 -5.31 -23.20
C GLY A 181 0.73 -6.64 -23.80
N LEU A 182 1.38 -6.57 -24.97
CA LEU A 182 1.83 -7.73 -25.73
C LEU A 182 3.30 -8.09 -25.47
N ASP A 183 4.02 -7.35 -24.62
CA ASP A 183 5.40 -7.65 -24.28
C ASP A 183 5.49 -8.87 -23.34
N PRO A 184 6.15 -9.98 -23.74
CA PRO A 184 6.31 -11.16 -22.89
C PRO A 184 7.27 -10.96 -21.70
N ASN A 185 8.06 -9.88 -21.68
CA ASN A 185 8.88 -9.52 -20.52
C ASN A 185 8.07 -8.82 -19.43
N ARG A 186 6.91 -8.25 -19.79
CA ARG A 186 5.98 -7.61 -18.87
C ARG A 186 4.98 -8.64 -18.38
N VAL A 187 5.26 -9.25 -17.22
CA VAL A 187 4.43 -10.35 -16.68
C VAL A 187 3.10 -9.80 -16.16
N LYS A 188 2.00 -10.33 -16.67
CA LYS A 188 0.64 -9.97 -16.24
C LYS A 188 0.24 -10.82 -15.03
N CYS A 189 -0.57 -10.25 -14.14
CA CYS A 189 -1.19 -10.95 -13.03
C CYS A 189 -2.71 -10.75 -13.06
N VAL A 190 -3.46 -11.78 -12.70
CA VAL A 190 -4.91 -11.68 -12.41
C VAL A 190 -5.17 -12.10 -10.98
N VAL A 191 -6.06 -11.40 -10.29
CA VAL A 191 -6.36 -11.59 -8.86
C VAL A 191 -7.85 -11.81 -8.64
N ASP A 192 -8.20 -12.50 -7.56
CA ASP A 192 -9.58 -12.66 -7.12
C ASP A 192 -10.11 -11.41 -6.39
N ASN A 193 -11.41 -11.42 -6.06
CA ASN A 193 -12.07 -10.33 -5.33
C ASN A 193 -11.53 -10.13 -3.90
N ARG A 194 -10.71 -11.06 -3.40
CA ARG A 194 -10.05 -11.00 -2.11
C ARG A 194 -8.58 -10.63 -2.23
N GLY A 195 -8.08 -10.30 -3.42
CA GLY A 195 -6.68 -9.93 -3.66
C GLY A 195 -5.70 -11.08 -3.50
N TYR A 196 -6.12 -12.32 -3.80
CA TYR A 196 -5.19 -13.44 -4.00
C TYR A 196 -4.92 -13.62 -5.49
N ALA A 197 -3.68 -13.98 -5.83
CA ALA A 197 -3.34 -14.29 -7.21
C ALA A 197 -4.16 -15.50 -7.70
N ILE A 198 -4.76 -15.36 -8.89
CA ILE A 198 -5.36 -16.47 -9.63
C ILE A 198 -4.31 -17.06 -10.57
N TYR A 199 -3.61 -16.22 -11.32
CA TYR A 199 -2.60 -16.67 -12.30
C TYR A 199 -1.63 -15.54 -12.69
N PHE A 200 -0.45 -15.93 -13.16
CA PHE A 200 0.55 -15.05 -13.77
C PHE A 200 0.87 -15.57 -15.18
N SER A 201 1.06 -14.66 -16.14
CA SER A 201 1.40 -15.07 -17.51
C SER A 201 2.22 -14.01 -18.24
N ARG A 202 3.10 -14.47 -19.13
CA ARG A 202 3.72 -13.62 -20.15
C ARG A 202 2.73 -13.23 -21.25
N GLY A 203 1.67 -14.01 -21.45
CA GLY A 203 0.57 -13.68 -22.35
C GLY A 203 -0.36 -12.60 -21.78
N LEU A 204 -1.08 -11.90 -22.65
CA LEU A 204 -2.07 -10.90 -22.23
C LEU A 204 -3.25 -11.58 -21.54
N ILE A 205 -3.40 -11.34 -20.23
CA ILE A 205 -4.49 -11.86 -19.41
C ILE A 205 -5.16 -10.75 -18.59
N PRO A 206 -6.51 -10.76 -18.48
CA PRO A 206 -7.44 -11.66 -19.15
C PRO A 206 -7.54 -11.36 -20.66
N TYR A 207 -7.68 -12.43 -21.44
CA TYR A 207 -7.90 -12.31 -22.87
C TYR A 207 -9.35 -11.90 -23.15
N ASN A 208 -9.55 -10.97 -24.08
CA ASN A 208 -10.88 -10.52 -24.51
C ASN A 208 -11.19 -11.00 -25.94
N LYS A 209 -12.48 -11.10 -26.29
CA LYS A 209 -12.91 -11.60 -27.60
C LYS A 209 -12.48 -10.73 -28.79
N SER A 210 -12.19 -9.45 -28.55
CA SER A 210 -11.65 -8.53 -29.57
C SER A 210 -10.22 -8.86 -29.97
N GLY A 211 -9.50 -9.64 -29.17
CA GLY A 211 -8.16 -10.15 -29.50
C GLY A 211 -7.02 -9.14 -29.37
N GLY A 212 -7.27 -8.00 -28.72
CA GLY A 212 -6.28 -6.92 -28.50
C GLY A 212 -6.31 -6.39 -27.08
N VAL A 213 -5.48 -5.39 -26.79
CA VAL A 213 -5.48 -4.70 -25.49
C VAL A 213 -6.75 -3.86 -25.36
N ASN A 214 -7.52 -4.08 -24.30
CA ASN A 214 -8.67 -3.24 -23.96
C ASN A 214 -8.20 -2.04 -23.11
N LEU A 215 -8.30 -0.82 -23.67
CA LEU A 215 -7.86 0.41 -23.00
C LEU A 215 -8.66 0.74 -21.74
N ASP A 216 -9.90 0.27 -21.64
CA ASP A 216 -10.76 0.50 -20.47
C ASP A 216 -10.55 -0.54 -19.36
N PHE A 217 -9.76 -1.59 -19.62
CA PHE A 217 -9.50 -2.64 -18.65
C PHE A 217 -8.17 -2.41 -17.91
N PRO A 218 -8.17 -2.38 -16.56
CA PRO A 218 -6.96 -2.17 -15.78
C PRO A 218 -6.12 -3.46 -15.70
N TYR A 219 -5.39 -3.76 -16.77
CA TYR A 219 -4.41 -4.84 -16.79
C TYR A 219 -3.34 -4.60 -15.71
N MET A 220 -2.92 -5.66 -15.03
CA MET A 220 -2.00 -5.57 -13.90
C MET A 220 -0.64 -6.17 -14.27
N LEU A 221 0.40 -5.35 -14.17
CA LEU A 221 1.81 -5.72 -14.30
C LEU A 221 2.35 -6.18 -12.95
N HIS A 222 2.94 -7.38 -12.90
CA HIS A 222 3.60 -7.91 -11.71
C HIS A 222 4.96 -7.22 -11.48
N LEU A 223 5.19 -6.78 -10.24
CA LEU A 223 6.47 -6.26 -9.77
C LEU A 223 7.25 -7.38 -9.09
N GLY A 224 8.50 -7.62 -9.49
CA GLY A 224 9.29 -8.80 -9.12
C GLY A 224 9.66 -8.96 -7.64
N ILE A 225 9.11 -8.11 -6.77
CA ILE A 225 9.27 -8.17 -5.31
C ILE A 225 8.41 -9.29 -4.71
N GLN A 226 9.02 -10.05 -3.79
CA GLN A 226 8.39 -11.23 -3.23
C GLN A 226 8.62 -11.29 -1.73
N SER A 227 7.57 -11.47 -0.94
CA SER A 227 7.64 -11.67 0.50
C SER A 227 7.13 -13.05 0.85
N PHE A 228 7.93 -13.84 1.56
CA PHE A 228 7.67 -15.23 1.89
C PHE A 228 7.49 -15.40 3.40
N ASP A 229 6.60 -16.31 3.79
CA ASP A 229 6.63 -16.90 5.11
C ASP A 229 7.92 -17.74 5.23
N SER A 230 8.74 -17.48 6.24
CA SER A 230 10.08 -18.08 6.34
C SER A 230 10.05 -19.61 6.42
N LYS A 231 8.99 -20.20 6.98
CA LYS A 231 8.82 -21.65 7.02
C LYS A 231 8.47 -22.20 5.64
N PHE A 232 7.65 -21.46 4.89
CA PHE A 232 7.34 -21.83 3.52
C PHE A 232 8.53 -21.68 2.58
N LEU A 233 9.41 -20.68 2.78
CA LEU A 233 10.60 -20.53 1.95
C LEU A 233 11.51 -21.77 1.98
N LYS A 234 11.61 -22.44 3.13
CA LYS A 234 12.30 -23.74 3.26
C LYS A 234 11.61 -24.83 2.44
N VAL A 235 10.28 -24.91 2.52
CA VAL A 235 9.47 -25.84 1.71
C VAL A 235 9.64 -25.56 0.21
N TYR A 236 9.70 -24.29 -0.20
CA TYR A 236 9.85 -23.89 -1.60
C TYR A 236 11.10 -24.51 -2.26
N SER A 237 12.21 -24.59 -1.53
CA SER A 237 13.46 -25.19 -2.00
C SER A 237 13.34 -26.69 -2.28
N GLU A 238 12.42 -27.38 -1.60
CA GLU A 238 12.15 -28.82 -1.77
C GLU A 238 11.14 -29.10 -2.89
N LEU A 239 10.32 -28.10 -3.27
CA LEU A 239 9.34 -28.23 -4.34
C LEU A 239 10.02 -28.50 -5.69
N GLN A 240 9.55 -29.56 -6.35
CA GLN A 240 9.98 -29.89 -7.71
C GLN A 240 9.48 -28.84 -8.71
N PRO A 241 10.20 -28.61 -9.82
CA PRO A 241 9.70 -27.77 -10.89
C PRO A 241 8.34 -28.25 -11.40
N THR A 242 7.45 -27.32 -11.73
CA THR A 242 6.07 -27.62 -12.15
C THR A 242 5.82 -27.24 -13.61
N PRO A 243 4.85 -27.86 -14.30
CA PRO A 243 4.62 -27.61 -15.73
C PRO A 243 4.40 -26.15 -16.11
N LEU A 244 3.56 -25.39 -15.40
CA LEU A 244 3.30 -23.99 -15.75
C LEU A 244 4.50 -23.10 -15.42
N GLN A 245 5.20 -23.37 -14.31
CA GLN A 245 6.46 -22.71 -13.99
C GLN A 245 7.48 -22.85 -15.12
N LEU A 246 7.64 -24.06 -15.67
CA LEU A 246 8.62 -24.32 -16.73
C LEU A 246 8.19 -23.73 -18.08
N GLU A 247 6.90 -23.79 -18.41
CA GLU A 247 6.37 -23.25 -19.68
C GLU A 247 6.42 -21.73 -19.72
N GLU A 248 6.00 -21.06 -18.65
CA GLU A 248 5.99 -19.59 -18.58
C GLU A 248 7.33 -19.03 -18.12
N ASP A 249 8.25 -19.85 -17.61
CA ASP A 249 9.50 -19.41 -16.97
C ASP A 249 9.23 -18.38 -15.86
N LEU A 250 8.32 -18.73 -14.94
CA LEU A 250 7.85 -17.88 -13.83
C LEU A 250 7.84 -18.66 -12.50
N GLU A 251 8.78 -18.35 -11.61
CA GLU A 251 8.99 -19.02 -10.32
C GLU A 251 7.76 -19.07 -9.42
N GLN A 252 6.98 -17.98 -9.40
CA GLN A 252 5.80 -17.86 -8.57
C GLN A 252 4.70 -18.87 -8.95
N LEU A 253 4.69 -19.39 -10.19
CA LEU A 253 3.73 -20.42 -10.59
C LEU A 253 3.96 -21.75 -9.85
N LYS A 254 5.20 -22.05 -9.45
CA LYS A 254 5.50 -23.22 -8.61
C LYS A 254 4.73 -23.19 -7.29
N VAL A 255 4.53 -21.99 -6.72
CA VAL A 255 3.75 -21.78 -5.50
C VAL A 255 2.27 -22.04 -5.76
N LEU A 256 1.72 -21.46 -6.84
CA LEU A 256 0.29 -21.63 -7.20
C LEU A 256 -0.05 -23.08 -7.57
N GLU A 257 0.77 -23.74 -8.38
CA GLU A 257 0.53 -25.12 -8.84
C GLU A 257 0.52 -26.14 -7.69
N ASN A 258 1.28 -25.88 -6.63
CA ASN A 258 1.26 -26.69 -5.41
C ASN A 258 0.13 -26.31 -4.43
N GLY A 259 -0.82 -25.44 -4.85
CA GLY A 259 -2.03 -25.11 -4.10
C GLY A 259 -1.84 -24.08 -2.98
N TYR A 260 -0.69 -23.40 -2.93
CA TYR A 260 -0.43 -22.37 -1.94
C TYR A 260 -1.04 -21.03 -2.37
N LYS A 261 -1.42 -20.23 -1.38
CA LYS A 261 -2.04 -18.92 -1.60
C LYS A 261 -1.03 -17.80 -1.57
N MET A 262 -1.21 -16.86 -2.50
CA MET A 262 -0.34 -15.69 -2.68
C MET A 262 -1.20 -14.43 -2.59
N LYS A 263 -0.83 -13.50 -1.70
CA LYS A 263 -1.52 -12.22 -1.54
C LYS A 263 -0.92 -11.19 -2.50
N VAL A 264 -1.75 -10.43 -3.20
CA VAL A 264 -1.28 -9.40 -4.14
C VAL A 264 -1.77 -8.04 -3.66
N ILE A 265 -0.86 -7.08 -3.58
CA ILE A 265 -1.20 -5.66 -3.38
C ILE A 265 -1.14 -4.92 -4.70
N LYS A 266 -2.00 -3.91 -4.84
CA LYS A 266 -1.93 -2.96 -5.96
C LYS A 266 -1.18 -1.72 -5.47
N VAL A 267 -0.23 -1.27 -6.26
CA VAL A 267 0.56 -0.06 -6.00
C VAL A 267 0.54 0.82 -7.23
N ASP A 268 0.72 2.13 -7.03
CA ASP A 268 0.95 3.07 -8.11
C ASP A 268 2.46 3.28 -8.21
N HIS A 269 3.11 2.49 -9.07
CA HIS A 269 4.56 2.47 -9.21
C HIS A 269 4.92 2.32 -10.68
N GLU A 270 5.88 3.12 -11.13
CA GLU A 270 6.48 2.92 -12.44
C GLU A 270 7.60 1.88 -12.36
N ALA A 271 7.40 0.72 -12.97
CA ALA A 271 8.35 -0.37 -12.97
C ALA A 271 9.59 -0.06 -13.85
N HIS A 272 10.66 0.36 -13.19
CA HIS A 272 11.95 0.74 -13.79
C HIS A 272 13.08 -0.21 -13.37
N GLY A 273 13.03 -1.47 -13.81
CA GLY A 273 14.14 -2.41 -13.66
C GLY A 273 15.25 -2.12 -14.66
N VAL A 274 16.50 -2.42 -14.29
CA VAL A 274 17.63 -2.42 -15.24
C VAL A 274 17.77 -3.84 -15.74
N ASP A 275 17.67 -4.13 -17.03
CA ASP A 275 17.98 -5.48 -17.57
C ASP A 275 19.04 -5.45 -18.66
N THR A 276 19.14 -4.33 -19.37
CA THR A 276 20.18 -4.08 -20.37
C THR A 276 21.00 -2.83 -20.00
N PRO A 277 22.19 -2.65 -20.59
CA PRO A 277 22.99 -1.44 -20.38
C PRO A 277 22.23 -0.14 -20.71
N GLU A 278 21.35 -0.16 -21.70
CA GLU A 278 20.56 1.01 -22.12
C GLU A 278 19.56 1.46 -21.06
N ASP A 279 19.12 0.57 -20.15
CA ASP A 279 18.23 0.94 -19.06
C ASP A 279 18.93 1.82 -18.01
N VAL A 280 20.26 1.73 -17.89
CA VAL A 280 21.04 2.55 -16.95
C VAL A 280 20.83 4.04 -17.24
N GLU A 281 20.92 4.45 -18.51
CA GLU A 281 20.73 5.87 -18.89
C GLU A 281 19.32 6.38 -18.58
N LYS A 282 18.30 5.52 -18.74
CA LYS A 282 16.91 5.85 -18.38
C LYS A 282 16.80 6.06 -16.86
N ILE A 283 17.36 5.15 -16.06
CA ILE A 283 17.38 5.28 -14.60
C ILE A 283 18.11 6.54 -14.16
N GLU A 284 19.30 6.81 -14.72
CA GLU A 284 20.05 8.02 -14.38
C GLU A 284 19.27 9.29 -14.72
N SER A 285 18.57 9.31 -15.85
CA SER A 285 17.74 10.45 -16.26
C SER A 285 16.58 10.67 -15.30
N LEU A 286 15.88 9.60 -14.92
CA LEU A 286 14.82 9.65 -13.91
C LEU A 286 15.35 10.15 -12.56
N MET A 287 16.48 9.62 -12.09
CA MET A 287 17.10 10.05 -10.83
C MET A 287 17.55 11.52 -10.86
N ARG A 288 18.11 12.00 -11.98
CA ARG A 288 18.46 13.42 -12.16
C ARG A 288 17.21 14.29 -12.11
N PHE A 289 16.12 13.86 -12.74
CA PHE A 289 14.85 14.58 -12.69
C PHE A 289 14.27 14.64 -11.27
N SER A 290 14.34 13.53 -10.52
CA SER A 290 13.87 13.48 -9.12
C SER A 290 14.76 14.28 -8.15
N SER A 291 16.08 14.28 -8.36
CA SER A 291 17.04 14.97 -7.48
C SER A 291 17.04 16.50 -7.63
N VAL A 292 16.60 17.03 -8.77
CA VAL A 292 16.35 18.48 -8.95
C VAL A 292 15.13 18.96 -8.12
N GLY A 293 14.35 18.04 -7.54
CA GLY A 293 13.17 18.35 -6.71
C GLY A 293 13.32 18.24 -5.18
N MET A 294 14.48 17.82 -4.63
CA MET A 294 14.60 17.48 -3.20
C MET A 294 15.62 18.34 -2.44
N CYS A 295 15.12 19.27 -1.62
CA CYS A 295 15.81 19.80 -0.45
C CYS A 295 14.87 19.80 0.78
N SER A 296 15.37 19.21 1.87
CA SER A 296 14.98 19.25 3.30
C SER A 296 13.72 18.52 3.86
N GLU A 297 14.01 17.55 4.75
CA GLU A 297 13.44 17.11 6.05
C GLU A 297 11.95 17.26 6.48
N SER A 298 11.01 17.72 5.66
CA SER A 298 9.61 17.94 6.11
C SER A 298 8.59 16.82 5.83
N ASP A 299 8.98 15.67 5.28
CA ASP A 299 8.04 14.70 4.70
C ASP A 299 7.37 13.72 5.70
N ALA A 300 7.54 13.93 7.01
CA ALA A 300 7.10 12.96 8.03
C ALA A 300 5.65 13.11 8.58
N LEU A 301 4.82 14.04 8.09
CA LEU A 301 3.54 14.38 8.76
C LEU A 301 2.25 14.28 7.94
N ILE A 302 2.27 13.81 6.69
CA ILE A 302 1.05 13.79 5.85
C ILE A 302 0.68 12.35 5.48
N LYS A 303 0.03 11.64 6.41
CA LYS A 303 -0.60 10.33 6.12
C LYS A 303 -1.99 10.16 6.74
N THR A 304 -2.67 11.25 7.08
CA THR A 304 -4.01 11.17 7.66
C THR A 304 -4.88 12.31 7.13
N TYR A 305 -5.72 12.00 6.13
CA TYR A 305 -7.14 12.38 6.06
C TYR A 305 -7.65 12.32 4.60
N VAL A 306 -8.49 11.33 4.28
CA VAL A 306 -9.40 11.37 3.12
C VAL A 306 -10.74 10.75 3.56
N PRO A 307 -11.82 11.53 3.73
CA PRO A 307 -13.15 10.97 3.77
C PRO A 307 -13.70 10.88 2.34
N SER A 308 -14.34 9.77 1.98
CA SER A 308 -15.09 9.67 0.73
C SER A 308 -16.50 10.29 0.89
N PRO A 309 -17.02 11.03 -0.10
CA PRO A 309 -18.45 11.33 -0.16
C PRO A 309 -19.23 10.16 -0.78
N ARG A 310 -20.49 10.00 -0.33
CA ARG A 310 -21.46 9.06 -0.88
C ARG A 310 -21.99 9.54 -2.24
N SER A 311 -22.38 8.59 -3.08
CA SER A 311 -22.63 8.69 -4.53
C SER A 311 -23.87 9.46 -5.00
N ASP A 312 -24.60 10.19 -4.16
CA ASP A 312 -25.98 10.61 -4.53
C ASP A 312 -26.21 12.14 -4.58
N GLU A 313 -25.16 12.97 -4.49
CA GLU A 313 -25.26 14.43 -4.68
C GLU A 313 -24.41 14.92 -5.88
N LEU A 314 -24.75 14.47 -7.08
CA LEU A 314 -24.35 15.14 -8.32
C LEU A 314 -25.57 15.29 -9.21
N ILE A 315 -26.17 16.48 -9.21
CA ILE A 315 -26.70 17.22 -10.37
C ILE A 315 -27.17 18.57 -9.79
N GLY A 316 -26.31 19.57 -9.93
CA GLY A 316 -26.59 20.97 -9.61
C GLY A 316 -25.41 21.79 -10.11
N SER A 317 -25.66 22.69 -11.06
CA SER A 317 -24.67 23.56 -11.70
C SER A 317 -23.73 24.18 -10.67
N VAL A 318 -22.45 23.79 -10.70
CA VAL A 318 -21.42 24.35 -9.82
C VAL A 318 -21.15 25.77 -10.29
N ASN A 319 -21.57 26.77 -9.51
CA ASN A 319 -21.13 28.16 -9.70
C ASN A 319 -19.69 28.26 -9.22
N LEU A 320 -18.74 28.30 -10.16
CA LEU A 320 -17.31 28.44 -9.90
C LEU A 320 -17.02 29.84 -9.34
N LYS A 321 -16.25 29.93 -8.25
CA LYS A 321 -15.73 31.23 -7.76
C LYS A 321 -14.47 31.65 -8.50
N VAL A 322 -13.67 30.68 -8.96
CA VAL A 322 -12.48 30.94 -9.78
C VAL A 322 -12.90 31.46 -11.17
N PRO A 323 -12.35 32.60 -11.63
CA PRO A 323 -12.74 33.19 -12.91
C PRO A 323 -12.27 32.37 -14.12
N SER A 324 -13.14 32.23 -15.11
CA SER A 324 -12.78 31.71 -16.43
C SER A 324 -12.20 32.82 -17.30
N ILE A 325 -11.12 32.54 -18.03
CA ILE A 325 -10.41 33.50 -18.90
C ILE A 325 -10.35 32.98 -20.33
N THR A 326 -10.14 33.89 -21.30
CA THR A 326 -10.02 33.58 -22.74
C THR A 326 -8.65 33.99 -23.28
N VAL A 327 -8.43 33.77 -24.58
CA VAL A 327 -7.23 34.16 -25.30
C VAL A 327 -6.95 35.67 -25.22
N ASP A 328 -8.00 36.49 -25.19
CA ASP A 328 -7.87 37.95 -25.09
C ASP A 328 -7.29 38.39 -23.73
N ASP A 329 -7.52 37.60 -22.68
CA ASP A 329 -7.02 37.87 -21.33
C ASP A 329 -5.62 37.28 -21.09
N TRP A 330 -5.19 36.33 -21.92
CA TRP A 330 -4.05 35.43 -21.66
C TRP A 330 -2.74 36.17 -21.40
N ASP A 331 -2.39 37.11 -22.29
CA ASP A 331 -1.13 37.85 -22.18
C ASP A 331 -1.08 38.65 -20.87
N SER A 332 -2.15 39.38 -20.56
CA SER A 332 -2.19 40.26 -19.39
C SER A 332 -2.34 39.52 -18.05
N LEU A 333 -3.11 38.43 -18.01
CA LEU A 333 -3.43 37.73 -16.78
C LEU A 333 -2.50 36.56 -16.48
N VAL A 334 -1.86 35.99 -17.51
CA VAL A 334 -1.01 34.80 -17.41
C VAL A 334 0.44 35.13 -17.69
N LEU A 335 0.75 35.67 -18.89
CA LEU A 335 2.13 35.86 -19.32
C LEU A 335 2.82 37.05 -18.64
N GLU A 336 2.10 38.15 -18.43
CA GLU A 336 2.62 39.34 -17.75
C GLU A 336 2.44 39.30 -16.22
N SER A 337 1.89 38.21 -15.69
CA SER A 337 1.61 38.11 -14.25
C SER A 337 2.89 37.98 -13.44
N LYS A 338 3.06 38.90 -12.48
CA LYS A 338 4.14 38.87 -11.48
C LYS A 338 3.91 37.87 -10.34
N VAL A 339 2.77 37.20 -10.36
CA VAL A 339 2.35 36.19 -9.38
C VAL A 339 2.13 34.90 -10.15
N THR A 340 2.55 33.76 -9.58
CA THR A 340 2.39 32.45 -10.21
C THR A 340 0.92 32.18 -10.52
N VAL A 341 0.66 31.74 -11.75
CA VAL A 341 -0.69 31.55 -12.29
C VAL A 341 -0.92 30.06 -12.53
N MET A 342 -2.05 29.57 -12.06
CA MET A 342 -2.46 28.18 -12.24
C MET A 342 -3.76 28.13 -13.02
N ILE A 343 -3.76 27.37 -14.10
CA ILE A 343 -4.85 27.38 -15.09
C ILE A 343 -5.37 25.98 -15.26
N MET A 344 -6.64 25.78 -14.94
CA MET A 344 -7.34 24.52 -15.16
C MET A 344 -8.15 24.58 -16.47
N PHE A 345 -7.78 23.75 -17.42
CA PHE A 345 -8.54 23.49 -18.63
C PHE A 345 -9.71 22.57 -18.29
N THR A 346 -10.91 22.98 -18.68
CA THR A 346 -12.18 22.36 -18.30
C THR A 346 -13.17 22.33 -19.46
N ALA A 347 -14.28 21.61 -19.28
CA ALA A 347 -15.41 21.60 -20.20
C ALA A 347 -16.70 21.28 -19.44
N THR A 348 -17.83 21.79 -19.92
CA THR A 348 -19.14 21.56 -19.28
C THR A 348 -19.60 20.10 -19.31
N TRP A 349 -19.15 19.30 -20.28
CA TRP A 349 -19.45 17.87 -20.40
C TRP A 349 -18.51 16.97 -19.57
N CYS A 350 -17.47 17.54 -18.96
CA CYS A 350 -16.47 16.80 -18.19
C CYS A 350 -16.96 16.56 -16.74
N GLY A 351 -17.33 15.31 -16.42
CA GLY A 351 -17.87 14.95 -15.10
C GLY A 351 -16.89 15.15 -13.94
N SER A 352 -15.61 14.88 -14.13
CA SER A 352 -14.55 15.07 -13.12
C SER A 352 -14.20 16.54 -12.89
N CYS A 353 -14.48 17.42 -13.86
CA CYS A 353 -14.19 18.85 -13.77
C CYS A 353 -15.00 19.56 -12.67
N GLY A 354 -16.21 19.08 -12.37
CA GLY A 354 -17.06 19.66 -11.31
C GLY A 354 -16.54 19.40 -9.89
N GLN A 355 -15.98 18.22 -9.63
CA GLN A 355 -15.32 17.93 -8.34
C GLN A 355 -14.06 18.76 -8.19
N MET A 356 -13.32 18.88 -9.29
CA MET A 356 -12.06 19.61 -9.36
C MET A 356 -12.18 21.10 -9.11
N SER A 357 -13.27 21.65 -9.62
CA SER A 357 -13.66 23.02 -9.40
C SER A 357 -13.80 23.39 -7.92
N LEU A 358 -14.33 22.48 -7.09
CA LEU A 358 -14.46 22.71 -5.64
C LEU A 358 -13.09 22.78 -4.96
N ILE A 359 -12.15 21.97 -5.41
CA ILE A 359 -10.76 21.98 -4.91
C ILE A 359 -10.07 23.28 -5.35
N LEU A 360 -10.26 23.69 -6.61
CA LEU A 360 -9.68 24.92 -7.14
C LEU A 360 -10.21 26.17 -6.42
N ASP A 361 -11.51 26.21 -6.11
CA ASP A 361 -12.13 27.28 -5.31
C ASP A 361 -11.56 27.32 -3.88
N GLN A 362 -11.30 26.15 -3.28
CA GLN A 362 -10.67 26.06 -1.96
C GLN A 362 -9.22 26.55 -2.01
N LEU A 363 -8.46 26.17 -3.03
CA LEU A 363 -7.07 26.64 -3.23
C LEU A 363 -7.00 28.14 -3.48
N ASP A 364 -7.91 28.70 -4.29
CA ASP A 364 -7.98 30.15 -4.48
C ASP A 364 -8.21 30.86 -3.15
N SER A 365 -9.10 30.33 -2.30
CA SER A 365 -9.34 30.87 -0.95
C SER A 365 -8.12 30.77 -0.05
N ASP A 366 -7.45 29.61 -0.01
CA ASP A 366 -6.36 29.33 0.92
C ASP A 366 -5.05 30.03 0.52
N TYR A 367 -4.87 30.32 -0.77
CA TYR A 367 -3.63 30.89 -1.33
C TYR A 367 -3.80 32.29 -1.93
N ARG A 368 -4.85 33.03 -1.53
CA ARG A 368 -5.11 34.40 -2.00
C ARG A 368 -3.88 35.28 -1.91
N GLY A 369 -3.42 35.76 -3.08
CA GLY A 369 -2.31 36.71 -3.21
C GLY A 369 -0.95 36.07 -3.48
N SER A 370 -0.78 34.77 -3.20
CA SER A 370 0.43 34.00 -3.53
C SER A 370 0.33 33.31 -4.89
N PHE A 371 -0.89 32.93 -5.27
CA PHE A 371 -1.22 32.37 -6.57
C PHE A 371 -2.44 33.08 -7.15
N LYS A 372 -2.54 33.07 -8.47
CA LYS A 372 -3.77 33.37 -9.19
C LYS A 372 -4.28 32.10 -9.84
N PHE A 373 -5.58 31.83 -9.69
CA PHE A 373 -6.22 30.67 -10.26
C PHE A 373 -7.19 31.12 -11.34
N TYR A 374 -7.18 30.43 -12.46
CA TYR A 374 -8.13 30.65 -13.55
C TYR A 374 -8.57 29.31 -14.15
N THR A 375 -9.70 29.35 -14.85
CA THR A 375 -10.14 28.25 -15.69
C THR A 375 -10.18 28.65 -17.17
N VAL A 376 -10.01 27.68 -18.06
CA VAL A 376 -10.22 27.84 -19.50
C VAL A 376 -11.20 26.77 -19.96
N ASP A 377 -12.36 27.19 -20.47
CA ASP A 377 -13.30 26.27 -21.10
C ASP A 377 -12.84 25.99 -22.53
N VAL A 378 -12.39 24.75 -22.76
CA VAL A 378 -11.83 24.34 -24.06
C VAL A 378 -12.88 24.27 -25.16
N ILE A 379 -14.17 24.29 -24.82
CA ILE A 379 -15.27 24.39 -25.80
C ILE A 379 -15.32 25.80 -26.40
N ASN A 380 -15.10 26.82 -25.56
CA ASN A 380 -15.21 28.22 -25.96
C ASN A 380 -13.89 28.76 -26.51
N ASP A 381 -12.75 28.26 -26.02
CA ASP A 381 -11.43 28.70 -26.43
C ASP A 381 -10.46 27.53 -26.64
N GLN A 382 -10.59 26.91 -27.82
CA GLN A 382 -9.78 25.77 -28.20
C GLN A 382 -8.35 26.17 -28.58
N PHE A 383 -8.12 27.42 -28.96
CA PHE A 383 -6.83 27.90 -29.47
C PHE A 383 -5.71 27.74 -28.42
N ILE A 384 -5.98 28.16 -27.17
CA ILE A 384 -5.02 28.02 -26.07
C ILE A 384 -4.79 26.54 -25.75
N ALA A 385 -5.87 25.74 -25.72
CA ALA A 385 -5.78 24.31 -25.44
C ALA A 385 -4.89 23.59 -26.47
N ASP A 386 -5.05 23.90 -27.76
CA ASP A 386 -4.23 23.38 -28.84
C ASP A 386 -2.77 23.85 -28.74
N GLN A 387 -2.55 25.15 -28.48
CA GLN A 387 -1.21 25.74 -28.29
C GLN A 387 -0.40 25.01 -27.21
N TYR A 388 -1.06 24.61 -26.12
CA TYR A 388 -0.41 23.89 -25.02
C TYR A 388 -0.60 22.37 -25.06
N SER A 389 -1.16 21.84 -26.17
CA SER A 389 -1.39 20.41 -26.41
C SER A 389 -2.20 19.71 -25.32
N VAL A 390 -3.24 20.38 -24.80
CA VAL A 390 -4.18 19.83 -23.83
C VAL A 390 -5.10 18.83 -24.55
N ARG A 391 -5.04 17.55 -24.18
CA ARG A 391 -5.80 16.47 -24.85
C ARG A 391 -6.83 15.78 -23.95
N ASP A 392 -6.64 15.84 -22.63
CA ASP A 392 -7.57 15.30 -21.66
C ASP A 392 -7.98 16.37 -20.65
N LEU A 393 -9.14 16.18 -20.02
CA LEU A 393 -9.72 17.12 -19.06
C LEU A 393 -10.08 16.42 -17.75
N PRO A 394 -9.98 17.11 -16.59
CA PRO A 394 -9.37 18.42 -16.43
C PRO A 394 -7.84 18.32 -16.48
N THR A 395 -7.21 19.31 -17.12
CA THR A 395 -5.75 19.45 -17.18
C THR A 395 -5.36 20.74 -16.51
N THR A 396 -4.26 20.76 -15.76
CA THR A 396 -3.79 22.00 -15.13
C THR A 396 -2.37 22.34 -15.52
N ILE A 397 -2.13 23.63 -15.78
CA ILE A 397 -0.83 24.18 -16.16
C ILE A 397 -0.47 25.30 -15.19
N ILE A 398 0.79 25.33 -14.76
CA ILE A 398 1.32 26.39 -13.91
C ILE A 398 2.28 27.26 -14.73
N PHE A 399 2.10 28.57 -14.63
CA PHE A 399 2.93 29.61 -15.23
C PHE A 399 3.62 30.41 -14.14
N LYS A 400 4.93 30.64 -14.30
CA LYS A 400 5.74 31.47 -13.41
C LYS A 400 6.59 32.41 -14.25
N ASP A 401 6.52 33.71 -13.94
CA ASP A 401 7.23 34.76 -14.67
C ASP A 401 6.94 34.73 -16.19
N GLY A 402 5.71 34.37 -16.56
CA GLY A 402 5.24 34.25 -17.92
C GLY A 402 5.66 32.98 -18.67
N GLU A 403 6.49 32.13 -18.05
CA GLU A 403 6.91 30.87 -18.64
C GLU A 403 6.12 29.69 -18.09
N LYS A 404 5.84 28.71 -18.95
CA LYS A 404 5.21 27.44 -18.55
C LYS A 404 6.18 26.68 -17.64
N TYR A 405 5.83 26.56 -16.37
CA TYR A 405 6.66 25.96 -15.34
C TYR A 405 6.40 24.45 -15.18
N SER A 406 5.12 24.05 -15.16
CA SER A 406 4.73 22.64 -15.01
C SER A 406 3.38 22.36 -15.70
N PHE A 407 3.14 21.09 -16.04
CA PHE A 407 1.93 20.58 -16.70
C PHE A 407 1.60 19.22 -16.11
N PHE A 408 0.35 18.98 -15.71
CA PHE A 408 -0.04 17.69 -15.16
C PHE A 408 -1.52 17.34 -15.42
N HIS A 409 -1.74 16.03 -15.55
CA HIS A 409 -3.05 15.40 -15.46
C HIS A 409 -3.33 15.05 -14.01
N TRP A 410 -4.56 15.27 -13.54
CA TRP A 410 -4.81 15.45 -12.11
C TRP A 410 -4.50 14.26 -11.19
N THR A 411 -4.22 13.05 -11.70
CA THR A 411 -3.86 11.91 -10.83
C THR A 411 -2.64 12.13 -9.91
N SER A 412 -1.91 13.25 -9.98
CA SER A 412 -0.73 13.59 -9.15
C SER A 412 -0.79 14.91 -8.33
N PHE A 413 -1.97 15.52 -8.15
CA PHE A 413 -2.08 16.93 -7.74
C PHE A 413 -1.60 17.33 -6.34
N SER A 414 -1.67 16.45 -5.34
CA SER A 414 -1.32 16.82 -3.95
C SER A 414 0.17 17.01 -3.72
N GLU A 415 1.04 16.46 -4.58
CA GLU A 415 2.49 16.47 -4.38
C GLU A 415 3.18 17.72 -4.98
N GLU A 416 2.57 18.37 -5.98
CA GLU A 416 3.23 19.43 -6.76
C GLU A 416 2.98 20.86 -6.22
N ILE A 417 1.87 21.08 -5.50
CA ILE A 417 1.60 22.36 -4.80
C ILE A 417 2.68 22.63 -3.74
N GLU A 418 3.11 21.57 -3.04
CA GLU A 418 4.18 21.62 -2.04
C GLU A 418 5.57 21.85 -2.67
N ARG A 419 5.77 21.43 -3.93
CA ARG A 419 7.00 21.64 -4.71
C ARG A 419 7.13 23.10 -5.17
N THR A 420 6.02 23.75 -5.55
CA THR A 420 6.00 25.17 -5.97
C THR A 420 6.19 26.13 -4.79
N ARG A 421 5.78 25.72 -3.58
CA ARG A 421 6.01 26.42 -2.31
C ARG A 421 7.50 26.60 -1.96
N ARG A 422 8.39 25.70 -2.40
CA ARG A 422 9.84 25.70 -2.04
C ARG A 422 10.66 26.85 -2.63
N ALA A 423 10.08 27.76 -3.41
CA ALA A 423 10.81 28.76 -4.19
C ALA A 423 10.81 30.23 -3.68
N ILE A 424 10.22 30.59 -2.52
CA ILE A 424 10.09 32.01 -2.05
C ILE A 424 10.20 32.11 -0.49
N PRO A 425 10.81 33.17 0.12
CA PRO A 425 11.45 33.08 1.44
C PRO A 425 10.56 33.22 2.69
N VAL A 426 11.05 32.61 3.78
CA VAL A 426 10.41 32.39 5.08
C VAL A 426 10.53 33.61 6.00
N THR A 427 9.49 34.43 6.12
CA THR A 427 9.37 35.37 7.25
C THR A 427 7.90 35.62 7.61
N LEU A 428 7.23 34.66 8.24
CA LEU A 428 5.98 34.89 9.02
C LEU A 428 5.49 33.67 9.84
N TRP A 429 6.35 32.70 10.13
CA TRP A 429 5.94 31.44 10.81
C TRP A 429 5.95 31.51 12.35
N THR A 430 6.63 32.48 12.96
CA THR A 430 6.83 32.49 14.43
C THR A 430 5.63 32.94 15.26
N CYS A 431 4.50 33.34 14.66
CA CYS A 431 3.29 33.72 15.40
C CYS A 431 2.25 32.58 15.57
N LEU A 432 2.32 31.49 14.79
CA LEU A 432 1.29 30.43 14.80
C LEU A 432 1.58 29.30 15.80
N GLU A 433 2.85 29.02 16.12
CA GLU A 433 3.20 28.00 17.13
C GLU A 433 2.73 28.35 18.54
N SER A 434 2.65 29.65 18.85
CA SER A 434 2.21 30.12 20.18
C SER A 434 0.71 29.90 20.41
N LEU A 435 -0.10 29.84 19.35
CA LEU A 435 -1.56 29.63 19.47
C LEU A 435 -1.92 28.14 19.57
N TYR A 436 -1.17 27.27 18.87
CA TYR A 436 -1.43 25.83 18.81
C TYR A 436 -1.08 25.11 20.12
N LEU A 437 0.01 25.52 20.77
CA LEU A 437 0.39 25.00 22.09
C LEU A 437 -0.65 25.34 23.17
N CYS A 438 -1.29 26.52 23.05
CA CYS A 438 -2.32 26.97 23.99
C CYS A 438 -3.62 26.16 23.85
N LEU A 439 -4.05 25.85 22.62
CA LEU A 439 -5.25 25.06 22.33
C LEU A 439 -5.10 23.58 22.71
N THR A 440 -3.90 23.01 22.53
CA THR A 440 -3.63 21.60 22.83
C THR A 440 -3.67 21.31 24.34
N VAL A 441 -3.19 22.25 25.16
CA VAL A 441 -3.23 22.14 26.63
C VAL A 441 -4.66 22.25 27.17
N MET A 442 -5.53 23.07 26.55
CA MET A 442 -6.93 23.16 26.95
C MET A 442 -7.74 21.90 26.60
N CYS A 443 -7.43 21.24 25.48
CA CYS A 443 -8.13 20.04 25.02
C CYS A 443 -7.79 18.79 25.86
N LEU A 444 -6.54 18.69 26.33
CA LEU A 444 -6.09 17.60 27.22
C LEU A 444 -6.74 17.66 28.62
N LEU A 445 -7.03 18.87 29.12
CA LEU A 445 -7.73 19.04 30.40
C LEU A 445 -9.20 18.60 30.32
N SER A 446 -9.89 18.80 29.18
CA SER A 446 -11.28 18.35 29.01
C SER A 446 -11.44 16.82 28.92
N TYR A 447 -10.46 16.11 28.35
CA TYR A 447 -10.48 14.65 28.27
C TYR A 447 -10.22 13.97 29.62
N TYR A 448 -9.43 14.61 30.50
CA TYR A 448 -9.18 14.08 31.84
C TYR A 448 -10.43 14.11 32.72
N PHE A 449 -11.26 15.17 32.63
CA PHE A 449 -12.52 15.25 33.38
C PHE A 449 -13.54 14.19 32.93
N PHE A 450 -13.67 13.94 31.63
CA PHE A 450 -14.59 12.93 31.10
C PHE A 450 -14.21 11.49 31.50
N PHE A 451 -12.92 11.20 31.62
CA PHE A 451 -12.43 9.87 32.01
C PHE A 451 -12.61 9.58 33.50
N VAL A 452 -12.51 10.61 34.35
CA VAL A 452 -12.76 10.51 35.80
C VAL A 452 -14.24 10.29 36.09
N ASP A 453 -15.14 10.97 35.38
CA ASP A 453 -16.59 10.79 35.53
C ASP A 453 -17.06 9.41 35.07
N PHE A 454 -16.46 8.87 34.00
CA PHE A 454 -16.76 7.51 33.51
C PHE A 454 -16.32 6.42 34.50
N LEU A 455 -15.17 6.58 35.15
CA LEU A 455 -14.69 5.65 36.19
C LEU A 455 -15.53 5.74 37.48
N LEU A 456 -16.03 6.92 37.84
CA LEU A 456 -16.95 7.10 38.97
C LEU A 456 -18.30 6.40 38.72
N LEU A 457 -18.82 6.47 37.50
CA LEU A 457 -20.05 5.78 37.08
C LEU A 457 -19.91 4.25 37.14
N ILE A 458 -18.76 3.72 36.71
CA ILE A 458 -18.46 2.28 36.81
C ILE A 458 -18.36 1.87 38.28
N SER A 459 -17.73 2.68 39.14
CA SER A 459 -17.62 2.38 40.58
C SER A 459 -18.99 2.35 41.28
N GLN A 460 -19.91 3.26 40.92
CA GLN A 460 -21.27 3.28 41.45
C GLN A 460 -22.09 2.07 40.97
N PHE A 461 -21.91 1.65 39.72
CA PHE A 461 -22.58 0.46 39.19
C PHE A 461 -22.17 -0.82 39.94
N PHE A 462 -20.88 -0.98 40.26
CA PHE A 462 -20.42 -2.11 41.08
C PHE A 462 -20.89 -2.01 42.54
N PHE A 463 -21.02 -0.81 43.10
CA PHE A 463 -21.52 -0.60 44.46
C PHE A 463 -23.02 -0.97 44.59
N TYR A 464 -23.85 -0.55 43.64
CA TYR A 464 -25.29 -0.88 43.64
C TYR A 464 -25.55 -2.38 43.41
N THR A 465 -24.77 -3.03 42.53
CA THR A 465 -24.87 -4.49 42.30
C THR A 465 -24.49 -5.27 43.57
N LYS A 466 -23.53 -4.77 44.37
CA LYS A 466 -23.13 -5.38 45.63
C LYS A 466 -24.19 -5.19 46.73
N ILE A 467 -24.86 -4.04 46.77
CA ILE A 467 -25.99 -3.80 47.70
C ILE A 467 -27.18 -4.71 47.38
N LEU A 468 -27.54 -4.87 46.11
CA LEU A 468 -28.63 -5.75 45.68
C LEU A 468 -28.35 -7.22 46.03
N LEU A 469 -27.10 -7.69 45.87
CA LEU A 469 -26.68 -9.04 46.27
C LEU A 469 -26.59 -9.24 47.79
N THR A 470 -26.48 -8.16 48.57
CA THR A 470 -26.43 -8.24 50.05
C THR A 470 -27.84 -8.16 50.67
N LEU A 471 -28.79 -7.48 50.00
CA LEU A 471 -30.19 -7.41 50.41
C LEU A 471 -30.96 -8.71 50.11
N ASP A 472 -30.56 -9.49 49.10
CA ASP A 472 -31.15 -10.81 48.77
C ASP A 472 -30.72 -11.92 49.76
N VAL A 473 -29.74 -11.64 50.63
CA VAL A 473 -29.22 -12.59 51.65
C VAL A 473 -29.76 -12.29 53.06
N THR A 474 -30.63 -11.29 53.22
CA THR A 474 -31.25 -10.93 54.52
C THR A 474 -32.78 -11.03 54.57
N GLY A 475 -33.40 -11.61 53.54
CA GLY A 475 -34.85 -11.80 53.44
C GLY A 475 -35.33 -13.22 53.75
N GLU A 476 -34.99 -13.77 54.92
CA GLU A 476 -35.69 -14.94 55.47
C GLU A 476 -36.23 -14.61 56.88
N ILE A 477 -37.55 -14.83 57.04
CA ILE A 477 -38.35 -14.94 58.29
C ILE A 477 -39.12 -13.68 58.74
N GLN A 478 -40.43 -13.66 58.46
CA GLN A 478 -41.61 -13.46 59.36
C GLN A 478 -42.86 -13.18 58.48
N ASP A 479 -44.06 -13.73 58.69
CA ASP A 479 -44.60 -14.61 59.72
C ASP A 479 -45.95 -15.19 59.24
N ARG A 480 -46.38 -16.26 59.92
CA ARG A 480 -47.65 -16.99 59.78
C ARG A 480 -48.92 -16.10 59.76
N ILE A 481 -49.77 -16.29 58.75
CA ILE A 481 -51.23 -16.59 58.83
C ILE A 481 -51.56 -17.50 57.64
#